data_AF-A0A545SL75-F1
#
_entry.id   AF-A0A545SL75-F1
#
_cell.length_a   1.000
_cell.length_b   1.000
_cell.length_c   1.000
_cell.angle_alpha   90.00
_cell.angle_beta   90.00
_cell.angle_gamma   90.00
#
_symmetry.space_group_name_H-M   'P 1'
#
loop_
_entity.id
_entity.type
_entity.pdbx_description
1 polymer ?
#
loop_
_entity_poly.entity_id
_entity_poly.type
_entity_poly.pdbx_seq_one_letter_code
_entity_poly.pdbx_strand_id
1 'polypeptide(L)'
;MQGGSFGKTVHTLWHSQRIKGLVRERVGQGAQCLVSVREVMCTDPACEGLATEIRVTTLQFREIRVQVHKPADQVTAADIAYVM
;
A
#
# COMPACT_ATOMS: atom_id res chain seq x y z
N MET A 1 30.94 6.64 -7.23
CA MET A 1 30.46 5.33 -7.72
C MET A 1 29.18 4.97 -6.95
N GLN A 2 28.00 5.21 -7.52
CA GLN A 2 26.70 4.98 -6.88
C GLN A 2 25.93 3.95 -7.71
N GLY A 3 25.95 2.68 -7.29
CA GLY A 3 25.34 1.55 -8.02
C GLY A 3 24.33 0.73 -7.21
N GLY A 4 23.86 1.23 -6.05
CA GLY A 4 23.01 0.47 -5.11
C GLY A 4 21.59 1.00 -4.87
N SER A 5 21.24 2.19 -5.35
CA SER A 5 19.96 2.87 -5.03
C SER A 5 18.81 2.50 -5.96
N PHE A 6 19.09 2.22 -7.24
CA PHE A 6 18.06 1.94 -8.23
C PHE A 6 17.28 0.66 -7.96
N GLY A 7 17.97 -0.44 -7.60
CA GLY A 7 17.31 -1.74 -7.35
C GLY A 7 16.29 -1.71 -6.21
N LYS A 8 16.64 -1.05 -5.09
CA LYS A 8 15.72 -0.87 -3.95
C LYS A 8 14.53 0.01 -4.33
N THR A 9 14.77 1.09 -5.07
CA THR A 9 13.72 2.02 -5.53
C THR A 9 12.72 1.33 -6.48
N VAL A 10 13.23 0.51 -7.41
CA VAL A 10 12.39 -0.26 -8.36
C VAL A 10 11.56 -1.31 -7.62
N HIS A 11 12.15 -2.01 -6.65
CA HIS A 11 11.44 -3.01 -5.84
C HIS A 11 10.29 -2.38 -5.04
N THR A 12 10.53 -1.25 -4.35
CA THR A 12 9.49 -0.52 -3.62
C THR A 12 8.39 0.00 -4.55
N LEU A 13 8.76 0.52 -5.73
CA LEU A 13 7.80 1.00 -6.72
C LEU A 13 6.92 -0.14 -7.24
N TRP A 14 7.51 -1.30 -7.56
CA TRP A 14 6.79 -2.48 -8.02
C TRP A 14 5.70 -2.91 -7.03
N HIS A 15 6.07 -3.09 -5.76
CA HIS A 15 5.11 -3.51 -4.74
C HIS A 15 4.03 -2.46 -4.48
N SER A 16 4.38 -1.17 -4.51
CA SER A 16 3.41 -0.08 -4.42
C SER A 16 2.38 -0.15 -5.55
N GLN A 17 2.82 -0.34 -6.80
CA GLN A 17 1.90 -0.44 -7.95
C GLN A 17 1.04 -1.71 -7.92
N ARG A 18 1.64 -2.85 -7.52
CA ARG A 18 0.92 -4.12 -7.32
C ARG A 18 -0.23 -3.95 -6.33
N ILE A 19 0.05 -3.36 -5.16
CA ILE A 19 -0.98 -3.11 -4.13
C ILE A 19 -2.04 -2.12 -4.64
N LYS A 20 -1.65 -1.06 -5.36
CA LYS A 20 -2.63 -0.15 -5.98
C LYS A 20 -3.57 -0.88 -6.93
N GLY A 21 -3.09 -1.87 -7.67
CA GLY A 21 -3.92 -2.75 -8.50
C GLY A 21 -4.96 -3.49 -7.68
N LEU A 22 -4.53 -4.19 -6.62
CA LEU A 22 -5.43 -4.92 -5.70
C LEU A 22 -6.48 -4.02 -5.06
N VAL A 23 -6.09 -2.83 -4.63
CA VAL A 23 -7.01 -1.84 -4.05
C VAL A 23 -8.04 -1.39 -5.08
N ARG A 24 -7.62 -1.13 -6.33
CA ARG A 24 -8.52 -0.73 -7.42
C ARG A 24 -9.52 -1.83 -7.78
N GLU A 25 -9.09 -3.09 -7.78
CA GLU A 25 -10.00 -4.23 -7.96
C GLU A 25 -11.02 -4.29 -6.82
N ARG A 26 -10.59 -4.08 -5.57
CA ARG A 26 -11.47 -4.13 -4.39
C ARG A 26 -12.51 -3.01 -4.34
N VAL A 27 -12.16 -1.78 -4.73
CA VAL A 27 -13.08 -0.63 -4.74
C VAL A 27 -13.97 -0.57 -5.99
N GLY A 28 -13.65 -1.35 -7.03
CA GLY A 28 -14.41 -1.46 -8.27
C GLY A 28 -13.75 -0.78 -9.48
N GLN A 29 -13.79 -1.48 -10.63
CA GLN A 29 -13.29 -0.97 -11.91
C GLN A 29 -14.12 0.24 -12.35
N GLY A 30 -13.56 1.45 -12.23
CA GLY A 30 -14.23 2.72 -12.57
C GLY A 30 -14.27 3.73 -11.43
N ALA A 31 -13.89 3.36 -10.21
CA ALA A 31 -13.76 4.31 -9.11
C ALA A 31 -12.67 5.35 -9.42
N GLN A 32 -13.09 6.59 -9.68
CA GLN A 32 -12.18 7.73 -9.81
C GLN A 32 -11.64 8.08 -8.42
N CYS A 33 -10.51 7.47 -8.07
CA CYS A 33 -9.85 7.65 -6.80
C CYS A 33 -8.32 7.68 -6.94
N LEU A 34 -7.71 8.48 -6.08
CA LEU A 34 -6.28 8.49 -5.84
C LEU A 34 -5.97 7.41 -4.82
N VAL A 35 -5.08 6.48 -5.19
CA VAL A 35 -4.58 5.44 -4.29
C VAL A 35 -3.12 5.74 -3.98
N SER A 36 -2.83 6.00 -2.71
CA SER A 36 -1.47 6.16 -2.20
C SER A 36 -1.10 4.94 -1.35
N VAL A 37 0.09 4.40 -1.57
CA VAL A 37 0.61 3.24 -0.84
C VAL A 37 2.03 3.58 -0.42
N ARG A 38 2.30 3.46 0.88
CA ARG A 38 3.64 3.65 1.44
C ARG A 38 3.89 2.66 2.57
N GLU A 39 5.13 2.27 2.73
CA GLU A 39 5.58 1.54 3.89
C GLU A 39 5.93 2.53 5.01
N VAL A 40 5.55 2.22 6.24
CA VAL A 40 5.77 3.03 7.43
C VAL A 40 6.31 2.15 8.55
N MET A 41 7.11 2.75 9.43
CA MET A 41 7.48 2.08 10.67
C MET A 41 6.24 1.89 11.54
N CYS A 42 5.97 0.65 11.94
CA CYS A 42 4.90 0.35 12.87
C CYS A 42 5.42 0.52 14.29
N THR A 43 4.71 1.32 15.10
CA THR A 43 5.06 1.52 16.52
C THR A 43 4.34 0.56 17.45
N ASP A 44 3.57 -0.39 16.90
CA ASP A 44 2.91 -1.43 17.68
C ASP A 44 3.94 -2.51 18.07
N PRO A 45 4.13 -2.80 19.37
CA PRO A 45 5.03 -3.87 19.83
C PRO A 45 4.70 -5.26 19.28
N ALA A 46 3.46 -5.50 18.85
CA ALA A 46 3.03 -6.77 18.26
C ALA A 46 3.29 -6.87 16.76
N CYS A 47 3.82 -5.82 16.11
CA CYS A 47 4.13 -5.79 14.69
C CYS A 47 5.64 -5.93 14.46
N GLU A 48 6.03 -6.61 13.38
CA GLU A 48 7.43 -6.85 12.99
C GLU A 48 8.21 -5.58 12.56
N GLY A 49 7.67 -4.39 12.85
CA GLY A 49 8.32 -3.11 12.67
C GLY A 49 7.98 -2.38 11.37
N LEU A 50 7.49 -3.07 10.34
CA LEU A 50 7.04 -2.44 9.08
C LEU A 50 5.56 -2.71 8.83
N ALA A 51 4.84 -1.67 8.45
CA ALA A 51 3.45 -1.74 8.04
C ALA A 51 3.24 -1.02 6.71
N THR A 52 2.25 -1.47 5.95
CA THR A 52 1.84 -0.84 4.71
C THR A 52 0.60 0.01 4.96
N GLU A 53 0.74 1.32 4.76
CA GLU A 53 -0.36 2.26 4.80
C GLU A 53 -0.93 2.46 3.40
N ILE A 54 -2.25 2.35 3.29
CA ILE A 54 -3.01 2.57 2.06
C ILE A 54 -3.99 3.70 2.32
N ARG A 55 -3.97 4.70 1.42
CA ARG A 55 -4.96 5.78 1.39
C ARG A 55 -5.71 5.76 0.09
N VAL A 56 -7.03 5.86 0.19
CA VAL A 56 -7.91 6.02 -0.97
C VAL A 56 -8.66 7.33 -0.81
N THR A 57 -8.40 8.27 -1.72
CA THR A 57 -9.08 9.56 -1.78
C THR A 57 -9.99 9.59 -3.00
N THR A 58 -11.28 9.71 -2.75
CA THR A 58 -12.31 9.86 -3.80
C THR A 58 -12.34 11.29 -4.36
N LEU A 59 -13.01 11.51 -5.50
CA LEU A 59 -13.23 12.86 -6.04
C LEU A 59 -14.10 13.75 -5.16
N GLN A 60 -14.91 13.17 -4.26
CA GLN A 60 -15.66 13.91 -3.25
C GLN A 60 -14.78 14.30 -2.05
N PHE A 61 -13.44 14.20 -2.18
CA PHE A 61 -12.45 14.48 -1.14
C PHE A 61 -12.64 13.67 0.15
N ARG A 62 -13.37 12.56 0.09
CA ARG A 62 -13.41 11.57 1.18
C ARG A 62 -12.16 10.71 1.13
N GLU A 63 -11.45 10.64 2.26
CA GLU A 63 -10.28 9.79 2.45
C GLU A 63 -10.64 8.59 3.32
N ILE A 64 -10.24 7.42 2.87
CA ILE A 64 -10.19 6.19 3.67
C ILE A 64 -8.71 5.87 3.86
N ARG A 65 -8.30 5.70 5.11
CA ARG A 65 -6.93 5.30 5.47
C ARG A 65 -6.99 3.97 6.21
N VAL A 66 -6.26 3.00 5.69
CA VAL A 66 -6.15 1.65 6.27
C VAL A 66 -4.69 1.26 6.38
N GLN A 67 -4.40 0.35 7.31
CA GLN A 67 -3.06 -0.13 7.56
C GLN A 67 -3.05 -1.66 7.60
N VAL A 68 -2.13 -2.25 6.86
CA VAL A 68 -1.82 -3.68 6.93
C VAL A 68 -0.50 -3.80 7.70
N HIS A 69 -0.49 -4.53 8.80
CA HIS A 69 0.68 -4.70 9.67
C HIS A 69 1.71 -5.69 9.09
N LYS A 70 2.08 -5.46 7.83
CA LYS A 70 3.04 -6.22 7.03
C LYS A 70 3.80 -5.28 6.10
N PRO A 71 5.06 -5.57 5.74
CA PRO A 71 5.76 -4.86 4.68
C PRO A 71 5.08 -5.05 3.32
N ALA A 72 5.35 -4.14 2.38
CA ALA A 72 4.60 -4.04 1.12
C ALA A 72 4.78 -5.27 0.21
N ASP A 73 5.90 -5.98 0.31
CA ASP A 73 6.16 -7.21 -0.43
C ASP A 73 5.32 -8.40 0.07
N GLN A 74 4.87 -8.38 1.33
CA GLN A 74 4.06 -9.42 1.94
C GLN A 74 2.55 -9.16 1.89
N VAL A 75 2.12 -7.98 1.44
CA VAL A 75 0.68 -7.67 1.33
C VAL A 75 0.03 -8.50 0.22
N THR A 76 -1.05 -9.21 0.56
CA THR A 76 -1.82 -10.07 -0.35
C THR A 76 -3.20 -9.47 -0.67
N ALA A 77 -3.90 -10.04 -1.66
CA ALA A 77 -5.28 -9.65 -1.97
C ALA A 77 -6.24 -9.89 -0.79
N ALA A 78 -6.03 -10.96 -0.01
CA ALA A 78 -6.84 -11.27 1.16
C ALA A 78 -6.69 -10.21 2.26
N ASP A 79 -5.47 -9.68 2.45
CA ASP A 79 -5.23 -8.58 3.39
C ASP A 79 -6.02 -7.33 2.97
N ILE A 80 -6.01 -6.98 1.67
CA ILE A 80 -6.77 -5.85 1.13
C ILE A 80 -8.28 -6.04 1.33
N ALA A 81 -8.79 -7.24 1.07
CA ALA A 81 -10.21 -7.55 1.26
C ALA A 81 -10.65 -7.53 2.73
N TYR A 82 -9.74 -7.76 3.68
CA TYR A 82 -10.04 -7.72 5.10
C TYR A 82 -10.12 -6.29 5.65
N VAL A 83 -9.25 -5.38 5.16
CA VAL A 83 -9.15 -4.01 5.70
C VAL A 83 -10.02 -2.99 4.95
N MET A 84 -10.59 -3.34 3.79
CA MET A 84 -11.46 -2.49 2.96
C MET A 84 -12.71 -3.22 2.51
#